data_AF-A0A954A8A2-F1
#
_entry.id   AF-A0A954A8A2-F1
#
_cell.length_a   1.000
_cell.length_b   1.000
_cell.length_c   1.000
_cell.angle_alpha   90.00
_cell.angle_beta   90.00
_cell.angle_gamma   90.00
#
_symmetry.space_group_name_H-M   'P 1'
#
loop_
_entity.id
_entity.type
_entity.pdbx_description
1 polymer ?
#
loop_
_entity_poly.entity_id
_entity_poly.type
_entity_poly.pdbx_seq_one_letter_code
_entity_poly.pdbx_strand_id
1 'polypeptide(L)'
;RSGYLQVEDLRELEIWRRAEAKVEERWPRIDERRRIARTVSRLIDAQVRDLVAETRRRLEAQAIGSVEQVRGATRPIVGFSESMEREKATLEEFLRTHLYQHYRAKKIAEKGKRFIEAIFLEYLREPGQLPPGHLRRIETEGAERVICDYLAGMTDRFCLTEYMRLFVPFADGGIAGTL
;
A
#
# COMPACT_ATOMS: atom_id res chain seq x y z
N ARG A 1 -9.59 6.94 -12.14
CA ARG A 1 -8.39 7.64 -11.61
C ARG A 1 -8.85 8.69 -10.60
N SER A 2 -8.08 8.95 -9.56
CA SER A 2 -8.42 9.91 -8.49
C SER A 2 -8.44 11.37 -8.93
N GLY A 3 -7.84 11.69 -10.10
CA GLY A 3 -7.78 13.04 -10.65
C GLY A 3 -6.72 13.94 -9.99
N TYR A 4 -5.86 13.38 -9.14
CA TYR A 4 -4.84 14.15 -8.38
C TYR A 4 -3.49 14.24 -9.10
N LEU A 5 -3.28 13.44 -10.13
CA LEU A 5 -2.05 13.39 -10.91
C LEU A 5 -2.33 13.86 -12.32
N GLN A 6 -1.57 14.86 -12.79
CA GLN A 6 -1.50 15.19 -14.21
C GLN A 6 -0.45 14.28 -14.86
N VAL A 7 -0.75 13.80 -16.07
CA VAL A 7 0.13 12.86 -16.78
C VAL A 7 1.33 13.60 -17.36
N GLU A 8 1.13 14.86 -17.68
CA GLU A 8 2.11 15.80 -18.20
C GLU A 8 3.30 15.92 -17.24
N ASP A 9 3.04 16.05 -15.94
CA ASP A 9 4.07 16.10 -14.90
C ASP A 9 4.90 14.81 -14.84
N LEU A 10 4.29 13.65 -15.13
CA LEU A 10 5.02 12.37 -15.18
C LEU A 10 5.99 12.32 -16.36
N ARG A 11 5.75 13.07 -17.44
CA ARG A 11 6.66 13.15 -18.59
C ARG A 11 7.96 13.89 -18.27
N GLU A 12 8.06 14.56 -17.13
CA GLU A 12 9.30 15.13 -16.63
C GLU A 12 10.25 14.06 -16.06
N LEU A 13 9.72 12.88 -15.72
CA LEU A 13 10.49 11.77 -15.20
C LEU A 13 11.12 10.95 -16.33
N GLU A 14 12.43 10.68 -16.23
CA GLU A 14 13.16 9.91 -17.25
C GLU A 14 12.60 8.51 -17.44
N ILE A 15 12.30 7.82 -16.33
CA ILE A 15 11.74 6.46 -16.35
C ILE A 15 10.42 6.41 -17.13
N TRP A 16 9.58 7.44 -16.97
CA TRP A 16 8.31 7.58 -17.67
C TRP A 16 8.52 7.81 -19.16
N ARG A 17 9.32 8.81 -19.54
CA ARG A 17 9.60 9.13 -20.95
C ARG A 17 10.12 7.91 -21.70
N ARG A 18 11.05 7.17 -21.08
CA ARG A 18 11.62 5.95 -21.67
C ARG A 18 10.57 4.85 -21.89
N ALA A 19 9.63 4.69 -20.95
CA ALA A 19 8.54 3.73 -21.10
C ALA A 19 7.50 4.18 -22.14
N GLU A 20 7.12 5.46 -22.11
CA GLU A 20 6.13 6.05 -23.01
C GLU A 20 6.62 6.08 -24.47
N ALA A 21 7.88 6.45 -24.71
CA ALA A 21 8.48 6.45 -26.05
C ALA A 21 8.38 5.07 -26.72
N LYS A 22 8.63 4.00 -25.97
CA LYS A 22 8.44 2.64 -26.48
C LYS A 22 6.98 2.39 -26.85
N VAL A 23 6.02 2.86 -26.03
CA VAL A 23 4.58 2.68 -26.29
C VAL A 23 4.18 3.41 -27.56
N GLU A 24 4.67 4.63 -27.73
CA GLU A 24 4.44 5.44 -28.92
C GLU A 24 5.03 4.79 -30.18
N GLU A 25 6.26 4.28 -30.12
CA GLU A 25 6.87 3.53 -31.23
C GLU A 25 6.02 2.33 -31.65
N ARG A 26 5.52 1.56 -30.68
CA ARG A 26 4.78 0.32 -30.95
C ARG A 26 3.32 0.57 -31.32
N TRP A 27 2.70 1.62 -30.79
CA TRP A 27 1.30 1.98 -31.03
C TRP A 27 1.11 3.50 -31.20
N PRO A 28 1.52 4.08 -32.35
CA PRO A 28 1.52 5.53 -32.54
C PRO A 28 0.14 6.19 -32.35
N ARG A 29 -0.92 5.50 -32.79
CA ARG A 29 -2.32 6.00 -32.80
C ARG A 29 -3.17 5.53 -31.62
N ILE A 30 -2.55 5.09 -30.52
CA ILE A 30 -3.29 4.64 -29.34
C ILE A 30 -3.90 5.83 -28.59
N ASP A 31 -5.12 5.66 -28.08
CA ASP A 31 -5.77 6.68 -27.25
C ASP A 31 -5.01 6.89 -25.92
N GLU A 32 -5.15 8.08 -25.34
CA GLU A 32 -4.38 8.50 -24.16
C GLU A 32 -4.58 7.57 -22.96
N ARG A 33 -5.82 7.13 -22.70
CA ARG A 33 -6.10 6.23 -21.57
C ARG A 33 -5.34 4.92 -21.72
N ARG A 34 -5.37 4.32 -22.91
CA ARG A 34 -4.63 3.08 -23.20
C ARG A 34 -3.13 3.31 -23.27
N ARG A 35 -2.67 4.46 -23.78
CA ARG A 35 -1.26 4.87 -23.78
C ARG A 35 -0.71 4.78 -22.36
N ILE A 36 -1.39 5.45 -21.42
CA ILE A 36 -0.90 5.52 -20.06
C ILE A 36 -0.94 4.13 -19.38
N ALA A 37 -2.00 3.35 -19.59
CA ALA A 37 -2.05 1.99 -19.05
C ALA A 37 -0.89 1.13 -19.56
N ARG A 38 -0.55 1.24 -20.85
CA ARG A 38 0.58 0.53 -21.46
C ARG A 38 1.93 1.07 -20.97
N THR A 39 2.05 2.37 -20.72
CA THR A 39 3.24 2.98 -20.12
C THR A 39 3.47 2.42 -18.72
N VAL A 40 2.43 2.35 -17.89
CA VAL A 40 2.50 1.72 -16.55
C VAL A 40 2.91 0.25 -16.65
N SER A 41 2.30 -0.53 -17.55
CA SER A 41 2.72 -1.93 -17.75
C SER A 41 4.19 -2.04 -18.12
N ARG A 42 4.70 -1.16 -19.00
CA ARG A 42 6.10 -1.15 -19.40
C ARG A 42 7.06 -0.70 -18.30
N LEU A 43 6.63 0.23 -17.44
CA LEU A 43 7.39 0.62 -16.25
C LEU A 43 7.55 -0.57 -15.28
N ILE A 44 6.49 -1.34 -15.09
CA ILE A 44 6.53 -2.55 -14.27
C ILE A 44 7.45 -3.58 -14.93
N ASP A 45 7.30 -3.82 -16.24
CA ASP A 45 8.16 -4.76 -16.98
C ASP A 45 9.64 -4.39 -16.90
N ALA A 46 9.97 -3.09 -16.99
CA ALA A 46 11.34 -2.61 -16.91
C ALA A 46 11.94 -2.85 -15.51
N GLN A 47 11.19 -2.54 -14.45
CA GLN A 47 11.60 -2.79 -13.07
C GLN A 47 11.78 -4.28 -12.80
N VAL A 48 10.83 -5.13 -13.21
CA VAL A 48 10.92 -6.59 -13.02
C VAL A 48 12.15 -7.16 -13.75
N ARG A 49 12.40 -6.75 -15.00
CA ARG A 49 13.57 -7.21 -15.77
C ARG A 49 14.88 -6.78 -15.12
N ASP A 50 14.97 -5.53 -14.66
CA ASP A 50 16.15 -5.04 -13.96
C ASP A 50 16.39 -5.80 -12.65
N LEU A 51 15.36 -5.93 -11.81
CA LEU A 51 15.43 -6.67 -10.54
C LEU A 51 15.96 -8.09 -10.74
N VAL A 52 15.42 -8.81 -11.74
CA VAL A 52 15.84 -10.18 -12.05
C VAL A 52 17.29 -10.22 -12.55
N ALA A 53 17.67 -9.32 -13.46
CA ALA A 53 19.02 -9.26 -14.00
C ALA A 53 20.06 -8.91 -12.93
N GLU A 54 19.78 -7.89 -12.12
CA GLU A 54 20.64 -7.45 -11.04
C GLU A 54 20.76 -8.52 -9.94
N THR A 55 19.66 -9.19 -9.58
CA THR A 55 19.68 -10.28 -8.62
C THR A 55 20.58 -11.43 -9.11
N ARG A 56 20.48 -11.81 -10.38
CA ARG A 56 21.39 -12.82 -10.98
C ARG A 56 22.85 -12.38 -10.91
N ARG A 57 23.15 -11.14 -11.29
CA ARG A 57 24.49 -10.57 -11.21
C ARG A 57 25.06 -10.63 -9.78
N ARG A 58 24.23 -10.31 -8.77
CA ARG A 58 24.64 -10.35 -7.36
C ARG A 58 24.85 -11.75 -6.83
N LEU A 59 24.04 -12.72 -7.26
CA LEU A 59 24.21 -14.14 -6.93
C LEU A 59 25.55 -14.65 -7.48
N GLU A 60 25.84 -14.37 -8.75
CA GLU A 60 27.10 -14.76 -9.41
C GLU A 60 28.31 -14.08 -8.75
N ALA A 61 28.24 -12.77 -8.51
CA ALA A 61 29.33 -12.01 -7.89
C ALA A 61 29.65 -12.44 -6.45
N GLN A 62 28.68 -13.01 -5.74
CA GLN A 62 28.85 -13.54 -4.38
C GLN A 62 29.02 -15.07 -4.36
N ALA A 63 29.10 -15.73 -5.52
CA ALA A 63 29.18 -17.19 -5.65
C ALA A 63 28.11 -17.95 -4.86
N ILE A 64 26.87 -17.42 -4.85
CA ILE A 64 25.74 -17.99 -4.12
C ILE A 64 25.05 -19.04 -4.98
N GLY A 65 25.15 -20.31 -4.56
CA GLY A 65 24.50 -21.47 -5.16
C GLY A 65 23.58 -22.24 -4.21
N SER A 66 23.52 -21.88 -2.91
CA SER A 66 22.67 -22.53 -1.91
C SER A 66 21.91 -21.56 -1.01
N VAL A 67 20.86 -22.06 -0.35
CA VAL A 67 20.04 -21.27 0.58
C VAL A 67 20.85 -20.86 1.83
N GLU A 68 21.78 -21.69 2.27
CA GLU A 68 22.69 -21.41 3.39
C GLU A 68 23.57 -20.22 3.05
N GLN A 69 24.08 -20.15 1.82
CA GLN A 69 24.86 -19.01 1.35
C GLN A 69 24.01 -17.74 1.22
N VAL A 70 22.74 -17.85 0.83
CA VAL A 70 21.78 -16.73 0.85
C VAL A 70 21.64 -16.18 2.28
N ARG A 71 21.44 -17.06 3.27
CA ARG A 71 21.27 -16.66 4.68
C ARG A 71 22.55 -16.07 5.29
N GLY A 72 23.71 -16.53 4.83
CA GLY A 72 25.02 -16.05 5.27
C GLY A 72 25.53 -14.81 4.53
N ALA A 73 24.81 -14.31 3.52
CA ALA A 73 25.27 -13.18 2.73
C ALA A 73 25.32 -11.88 3.56
N THR A 74 26.41 -11.14 3.44
CA THR A 74 26.62 -9.86 4.15
C THR A 74 26.03 -8.66 3.39
N ARG A 75 25.54 -8.88 2.16
CA ARG A 75 24.97 -7.84 1.31
C ARG A 75 23.62 -8.30 0.72
N PRO A 76 22.68 -7.37 0.45
CA PRO A 76 21.40 -7.70 -0.16
C PRO A 76 21.58 -8.34 -1.55
N ILE A 77 21.02 -9.54 -1.71
CA ILE A 77 21.07 -10.32 -2.96
C ILE A 77 19.99 -9.84 -3.94
N VAL A 78 18.79 -9.59 -3.42
CA VAL A 78 17.65 -9.10 -4.21
C VAL A 78 17.60 -7.58 -4.10
N GLY A 79 17.56 -6.91 -5.25
CA GLY A 79 17.42 -5.46 -5.33
C GLY A 79 17.59 -4.96 -6.75
N PHE A 80 17.19 -3.71 -6.98
CA PHE A 80 17.36 -3.05 -8.26
C PHE A 80 18.83 -2.71 -8.52
N SER A 81 19.16 -2.52 -9.80
CA SER A 81 20.44 -1.91 -10.15
C SER A 81 20.49 -0.48 -9.62
N GLU A 82 21.69 0.05 -9.42
CA GLU A 82 21.88 1.41 -8.89
C GLU A 82 21.18 2.47 -9.77
N SER A 83 21.19 2.28 -11.09
CA SER A 83 20.47 3.14 -12.03
C SER A 83 18.96 3.09 -11.84
N MET A 84 18.39 1.89 -11.72
CA MET A 84 16.95 1.74 -11.56
C MET A 84 16.49 2.22 -10.18
N GLU A 85 17.28 2.00 -9.13
CA GLU A 85 16.96 2.52 -7.80
C GLU A 85 16.89 4.05 -7.80
N ARG A 86 17.82 4.75 -8.48
CA ARG A 86 17.76 6.21 -8.63
C ARG A 86 16.50 6.67 -9.36
N GLU A 87 16.17 6.03 -10.48
CA GLU A 87 14.97 6.35 -11.26
C GLU A 87 13.69 6.09 -10.47
N LYS A 88 13.62 4.95 -9.77
CA LYS A 88 12.51 4.56 -8.90
C LYS A 88 12.35 5.54 -7.74
N ALA A 89 13.43 5.92 -7.07
CA ALA A 89 13.40 6.88 -5.97
C ALA A 89 12.84 8.24 -6.44
N THR A 90 13.20 8.68 -7.65
CA THR A 90 12.66 9.92 -8.23
C THR A 90 11.15 9.80 -8.51
N LEU A 91 10.70 8.66 -9.03
CA LEU A 91 9.27 8.38 -9.24
C LEU A 91 8.51 8.32 -7.91
N GLU A 92 9.05 7.66 -6.89
CA GLU A 92 8.44 7.57 -5.56
C GLU A 92 8.33 8.93 -4.89
N GLU A 93 9.38 9.75 -5.00
CA GLU A 93 9.40 11.12 -4.49
C GLU A 93 8.36 12.00 -5.19
N PHE A 94 8.26 11.87 -6.52
CA PHE A 94 7.21 12.53 -7.29
C PHE A 94 5.81 12.12 -6.82
N LEU A 95 5.54 10.82 -6.69
CA LEU A 95 4.25 10.30 -6.23
C LEU A 95 3.96 10.70 -4.78
N ARG A 96 4.97 10.73 -3.91
CA ARG A 96 4.84 11.20 -2.53
C ARG A 96 4.30 12.62 -2.50
N THR A 97 4.90 13.51 -3.28
CA THR A 97 4.53 14.93 -3.32
C THR A 97 3.17 15.15 -3.98
N HIS A 98 2.92 14.55 -5.15
CA HIS A 98 1.76 14.89 -5.97
C HIS A 98 0.53 14.01 -5.71
N LEU A 99 0.69 12.80 -5.17
CA LEU A 99 -0.41 11.88 -4.90
C LEU A 99 -0.67 11.75 -3.39
N TYR A 100 0.33 11.33 -2.62
CA TYR A 100 0.12 10.97 -1.21
C TYR A 100 -0.01 12.19 -0.29
N GLN A 101 0.74 13.26 -0.56
CA GLN A 101 0.65 14.51 0.20
C GLN A 101 -0.44 15.46 -0.31
N HIS A 102 -1.13 15.09 -1.40
CA HIS A 102 -2.26 15.87 -1.89
C HIS A 102 -3.34 16.00 -0.81
N TYR A 103 -3.87 17.21 -0.62
CA TYR A 103 -4.76 17.53 0.52
C TYR A 103 -5.96 16.59 0.66
N ARG A 104 -6.50 16.08 -0.45
CA ARG A 104 -7.61 15.10 -0.45
C ARG A 104 -7.18 13.73 0.06
N ALA A 105 -6.00 13.26 -0.34
CA ALA A 105 -5.45 11.99 0.14
C ALA A 105 -5.15 12.09 1.64
N LYS A 106 -4.50 13.18 2.06
CA LYS A 106 -4.27 13.49 3.48
C LYS A 106 -5.58 13.53 4.27
N LYS A 107 -6.62 14.20 3.75
CA LYS A 107 -7.94 14.27 4.42
C LYS A 107 -8.58 12.90 4.63
N ILE A 108 -8.43 11.97 3.69
CA ILE A 108 -8.95 10.61 3.82
C ILE A 108 -8.12 9.82 4.85
N ALA A 109 -6.79 9.94 4.80
CA ALA A 109 -5.90 9.29 5.77
C ALA A 109 -6.19 9.74 7.21
N GLU A 110 -6.36 11.05 7.44
CA GLU A 110 -6.71 11.60 8.76
C GLU A 110 -8.10 11.16 9.25
N LYS A 111 -9.04 10.89 8.34
CA LYS A 111 -10.34 10.30 8.71
C LYS A 111 -10.18 8.84 9.13
N GLY A 112 -9.42 8.05 8.36
CA GLY A 112 -9.15 6.66 8.69
C GLY A 112 -8.44 6.50 10.03
N LYS A 113 -7.43 7.34 10.30
CA LYS A 113 -6.73 7.37 11.60
C LYS A 113 -7.70 7.56 12.76
N ARG A 114 -8.59 8.55 12.67
CA ARG A 114 -9.58 8.83 13.72
C ARG A 114 -10.53 7.67 13.98
N PHE A 115 -10.96 6.97 12.95
CA PHE A 115 -11.83 5.80 13.12
C PHE A 115 -11.11 4.66 13.84
N ILE A 116 -9.90 4.31 13.39
CA ILE A 116 -9.10 3.25 14.00
C ILE A 116 -8.76 3.59 15.45
N GLU A 117 -8.35 4.84 15.72
CA GLU A 117 -8.01 5.31 17.07
C GLU A 117 -9.23 5.27 18.00
N ALA A 118 -10.40 5.72 17.55
CA ALA A 118 -11.62 5.67 18.34
C ALA A 118 -12.02 4.23 18.68
N ILE A 119 -12.05 3.33 17.69
CA ILE A 119 -12.40 1.91 17.91
C ILE A 119 -11.39 1.26 18.87
N PHE A 120 -10.09 1.51 18.68
CA PHE A 120 -9.05 0.99 19.56
C PHE A 120 -9.27 1.41 21.01
N LEU A 121 -9.46 2.71 21.25
CA LEU A 121 -9.65 3.25 22.59
C LEU A 121 -10.93 2.74 23.24
N GLU A 122 -12.00 2.56 22.47
CA GLU A 122 -13.26 2.04 22.98
C GLU A 122 -13.17 0.57 23.40
N TYR A 123 -12.53 -0.29 22.61
CA TYR A 123 -12.28 -1.67 23.04
C TYR A 123 -11.28 -1.78 24.18
N LEU A 124 -10.32 -0.85 24.29
CA LEU A 124 -9.41 -0.83 25.42
C LEU A 124 -10.14 -0.42 26.71
N ARG A 125 -11.07 0.54 26.60
CA ARG A 125 -11.91 1.03 27.71
C ARG A 125 -12.89 -0.03 28.19
N GLU A 126 -13.52 -0.77 27.27
CA GLU A 126 -14.50 -1.80 27.57
C GLU A 126 -14.27 -3.04 26.68
N PRO A 127 -13.33 -3.93 27.06
CA PRO A 127 -13.00 -5.11 26.27
C PRO A 127 -14.15 -6.10 26.09
N GLY A 128 -15.19 -6.04 26.94
CA GLY A 128 -16.37 -6.90 26.82
C GLY A 128 -17.14 -6.73 25.50
N GLN A 129 -16.90 -5.63 24.78
CA GLN A 129 -17.48 -5.39 23.45
C GLN A 129 -16.75 -6.14 22.31
N LEU A 130 -15.56 -6.70 22.57
CA LEU A 130 -14.85 -7.48 21.56
C LEU A 130 -15.58 -8.80 21.27
N PRO A 131 -15.46 -9.33 20.04
CA PRO A 131 -15.96 -10.67 19.74
C PRO A 131 -15.35 -11.71 20.70
N PRO A 132 -16.13 -12.70 21.18
CA PRO A 132 -15.69 -13.63 22.23
C PRO A 132 -14.38 -14.36 21.95
N GLY A 133 -14.08 -14.64 20.68
CA GLY A 133 -12.81 -15.27 20.28
C GLY A 133 -11.58 -14.41 20.53
N HIS A 134 -11.70 -13.10 20.35
CA HIS A 134 -10.63 -12.14 20.64
C HIS A 134 -10.55 -11.87 22.15
N LEU A 135 -11.68 -11.66 22.81
CA LEU A 135 -11.74 -11.42 24.26
C LEU A 135 -10.98 -12.50 25.07
N ARG A 136 -11.14 -13.79 24.71
CA ARG A 136 -10.44 -14.90 25.40
C ARG A 136 -8.91 -14.86 25.26
N ARG A 137 -8.38 -14.21 24.22
CA ARG A 137 -6.93 -14.11 24.00
C ARG A 137 -6.28 -13.01 24.85
N ILE A 138 -7.07 -12.11 25.45
CA ILE A 138 -6.54 -10.98 26.22
C ILE A 138 -5.72 -11.47 27.42
N GLU A 139 -6.15 -12.52 28.11
CA GLU A 139 -5.44 -13.06 29.26
C GLU A 139 -4.02 -13.55 28.92
N THR A 140 -3.83 -14.08 27.70
CA THR A 140 -2.55 -14.66 27.27
C THR A 140 -1.68 -13.70 26.45
N GLU A 141 -2.29 -12.77 25.71
CA GLU A 141 -1.60 -11.93 24.71
C GLU A 141 -1.62 -10.43 25.03
N GLY A 142 -2.45 -10.00 25.99
CA GLY A 142 -2.67 -8.59 26.34
C GLY A 142 -3.74 -7.92 25.47
N ALA A 143 -4.45 -6.94 26.06
CA ALA A 143 -5.58 -6.29 25.41
C ALA A 143 -5.16 -5.52 24.15
N GLU A 144 -4.09 -4.74 24.23
CA GLU A 144 -3.63 -3.89 23.13
C GLU A 144 -3.26 -4.71 21.90
N ARG A 145 -2.59 -5.86 22.09
CA ARG A 145 -2.21 -6.76 20.99
C ARG A 145 -3.46 -7.36 20.32
N VAL A 146 -4.37 -7.90 21.13
CA VAL A 146 -5.60 -8.52 20.63
C VAL A 146 -6.46 -7.53 19.86
N ILE A 147 -6.58 -6.29 20.35
CA ILE A 147 -7.33 -5.23 19.67
C ILE A 147 -6.62 -4.82 18.37
N CYS A 148 -5.30 -4.69 18.37
CA CYS A 148 -4.53 -4.41 17.14
C CYS A 148 -4.74 -5.49 16.09
N ASP A 149 -4.69 -6.77 16.46
CA ASP A 149 -4.91 -7.89 15.55
C ASP A 149 -6.34 -7.89 14.99
N TYR A 150 -7.33 -7.60 15.84
CA TYR A 150 -8.73 -7.50 15.42
C TYR A 150 -8.92 -6.36 14.40
N LEU A 151 -8.38 -5.18 14.69
CA LEU A 151 -8.42 -4.02 13.79
C LEU A 151 -7.67 -4.27 12.48
N ALA A 152 -6.50 -4.90 12.54
CA ALA A 152 -5.71 -5.22 11.34
C ALA A 152 -6.40 -6.26 10.43
N GLY A 153 -7.28 -7.09 10.99
CA GLY A 153 -8.12 -8.02 10.24
C GLY A 153 -9.33 -7.39 9.55
N MET A 154 -9.65 -6.13 9.84
CA MET A 154 -10.82 -5.46 9.27
C MET A 154 -10.58 -4.96 7.84
N THR A 155 -11.63 -5.02 7.02
CA THR A 155 -11.66 -4.25 5.77
C THR A 155 -12.13 -2.82 6.05
N ASP A 156 -11.78 -1.85 5.19
CA ASP A 156 -12.24 -0.46 5.32
C ASP A 156 -13.75 -0.33 5.52
N ARG A 157 -14.53 -1.12 4.76
CA ARG A 157 -15.99 -1.13 4.88
C ARG A 157 -16.45 -1.65 6.24
N PHE A 158 -15.83 -2.72 6.72
CA PHE A 158 -16.15 -3.30 8.02
C PHE A 158 -15.75 -2.35 9.16
N CYS A 159 -14.57 -1.73 9.09
CA CYS A 159 -14.12 -0.74 10.08
C CYS A 159 -15.11 0.43 10.20
N LEU A 160 -15.65 0.93 9.08
CA LEU A 160 -16.71 1.93 9.10
C LEU A 160 -17.98 1.41 9.77
N THR A 161 -18.43 0.19 9.44
CA THR A 161 -19.60 -0.42 10.10
C THR A 161 -19.38 -0.56 11.60
N GLU A 162 -18.21 -1.05 12.02
CA GLU A 162 -17.89 -1.25 13.43
C GLU A 162 -17.84 0.07 14.19
N TYR A 163 -17.25 1.12 13.59
CA TYR A 163 -17.33 2.47 14.13
C TYR A 163 -18.79 2.92 14.34
N MET A 164 -19.66 2.70 13.36
CA MET A 164 -21.07 3.06 13.49
C MET A 164 -21.75 2.29 14.62
N ARG A 165 -21.44 0.99 14.81
CA ARG A 165 -22.02 0.18 15.89
C ARG A 165 -21.59 0.63 17.28
N LEU A 166 -20.32 0.98 17.44
CA LEU A 166 -19.76 1.38 18.72
C LEU A 166 -20.21 2.79 19.14
N PHE A 167 -20.38 3.71 18.18
CA PHE A 167 -20.54 5.13 18.48
C PHE A 167 -21.87 5.74 18.05
N VAL A 168 -22.67 5.08 17.21
CA VAL A 168 -23.95 5.60 16.74
C VAL A 168 -25.09 4.73 17.25
N PRO A 169 -25.88 5.23 18.23
CA PRO A 169 -27.06 4.53 18.70
C PRO A 169 -27.99 4.16 17.54
N PHE A 170 -28.51 2.94 17.55
CA PHE A 170 -29.49 2.43 16.58
C PHE A 170 -28.98 2.27 15.14
N ALA A 171 -27.66 2.30 14.91
CA ALA A 171 -27.07 2.09 13.59
C ALA A 171 -27.37 0.70 12.99
N ASP A 172 -27.60 -0.31 13.84
CA ASP A 172 -28.02 -1.66 13.42
C ASP A 172 -29.56 -1.82 13.35
N GLY A 173 -30.33 -0.73 13.38
CA GLY A 173 -31.79 -0.75 13.20
C GLY A 173 -32.61 -1.17 14.44
N GLY A 174 -31.98 -1.55 15.54
CA GLY A 174 -32.66 -1.78 16.81
C GLY A 174 -32.70 -0.49 17.60
N ILE A 175 -33.74 0.34 17.45
CA ILE A 175 -34.72 0.85 18.44
C ILE A 175 -35.46 2.03 17.78
N ALA A 176 -36.29 1.77 16.77
CA ALA A 176 -37.26 2.75 16.24
C ALA A 176 -38.72 2.28 16.45
N GLY A 177 -38.95 1.37 17.40
CA GLY A 177 -40.24 0.71 17.60
C GLY A 177 -40.91 0.89 18.96
N THR A 178 -40.34 1.66 19.89
CA THR A 178 -40.98 1.88 21.20
C THR A 178 -40.51 3.19 21.85
N LEU A 179 -41.02 4.31 21.38
CA LEU A 179 -41.30 5.51 22.17
C LEU A 179 -42.65 6.07 21.72
#